data_AF-A0A4R2BFV8-F1
#
_entry.id   AF-A0A4R2BFV8-F1
#
_cell.length_a   1.000
_cell.length_b   1.000
_cell.length_c   1.000
_cell.angle_alpha   90.00
_cell.angle_beta   90.00
_cell.angle_gamma   90.00
#
_symmetry.space_group_name_H-M   'P 1'
#
loop_
_entity.id
_entity.type
_entity.pdbx_description
1 polymer ?
#
loop_
_entity_poly.entity_id
_entity_poly.type
_entity_poly.pdbx_seq_one_letter_code
_entity_poly.pdbx_strand_id
1 'polypeptide(L)'
;WELLAGPALDHIVSGTRAAVLAYLRKVPGASPKEISDALGEDRESVRKTCTRMAADDQLRRTPAGRYYPPERTETPGLWPAVPGVPPSQTPT
;
A
#
# COMPACT_ATOMS: atom_id res chain seq x y z
N TRP A 1 -3.54 33.35 0.23
CA TRP A 1 -3.38 32.32 -0.81
C TRP A 1 -2.00 31.71 -0.65
N GLU A 2 -1.92 30.59 0.06
CA GLU A 2 -0.65 29.90 0.32
C GLU A 2 -0.49 28.78 -0.70
N LEU A 3 0.60 28.86 -1.44
CA LEU A 3 1.01 27.96 -2.50
C LEU A 3 1.34 26.59 -1.87
N LEU A 4 0.57 25.55 -2.21
CA LEU A 4 0.88 24.16 -1.82
C LEU A 4 2.16 23.69 -2.53
N ALA A 5 3.32 24.08 -2.03
CA ALA A 5 4.63 23.69 -2.56
C ALA A 5 5.06 22.26 -2.15
N GLY A 6 4.18 21.46 -1.54
CA GLY A 6 4.44 20.05 -1.27
C GLY A 6 3.23 19.35 -0.68
N PRO A 7 2.29 18.87 -1.53
CA PRO A 7 1.81 17.49 -1.39
C PRO A 7 1.34 16.83 -2.71
N ALA A 8 1.39 17.53 -3.85
CA ALA A 8 0.85 17.01 -5.11
C ALA A 8 1.64 15.78 -5.61
N LEU A 9 2.97 15.79 -5.42
CA LEU A 9 3.82 14.65 -5.77
C LEU A 9 3.48 13.42 -4.91
N ASP A 10 3.13 13.60 -3.64
CA ASP A 10 2.81 12.50 -2.73
C ASP A 10 1.49 11.81 -3.09
N HIS A 11 0.51 12.57 -3.60
CA HIS A 11 -0.75 12.02 -4.13
C HIS A 11 -0.54 11.20 -5.41
N ILE A 12 0.27 11.69 -6.36
CA ILE A 12 0.57 10.94 -7.59
C ILE A 12 1.35 9.67 -7.26
N VAL A 13 2.36 9.79 -6.38
CA VAL A 13 3.16 8.67 -5.90
C VAL A 13 2.29 7.64 -5.17
N SER A 14 1.31 8.07 -4.36
CA SER A 14 0.33 7.18 -3.71
C SER A 14 -0.54 6.42 -4.72
N GLY A 15 -0.93 7.05 -5.83
CA GLY A 15 -1.63 6.40 -6.94
C GLY A 15 -0.81 5.26 -7.57
N THR A 16 0.46 5.52 -7.89
CA THR A 16 1.37 4.50 -8.43
C THR A 16 1.62 3.37 -7.43
N ARG A 17 1.80 3.68 -6.13
CA ARG A 17 1.96 2.67 -5.06
C ARG A 17 0.74 1.74 -4.98
N ALA A 18 -0.47 2.30 -5.04
CA ALA A 18 -1.71 1.53 -5.02
C ALA A 18 -1.83 0.61 -6.26
N ALA A 19 -1.44 1.10 -7.43
CA ALA A 19 -1.43 0.30 -8.66
C ALA A 19 -0.43 -0.87 -8.58
N VAL A 20 0.79 -0.62 -8.07
CA VAL A 20 1.81 -1.67 -7.85
C VAL A 20 1.28 -2.74 -6.89
N LEU A 21 0.64 -2.35 -5.78
CA LEU A 21 0.03 -3.29 -4.84
C LEU A 21 -1.11 -4.10 -5.47
N ALA A 22 -1.98 -3.45 -6.24
CA ALA A 22 -3.08 -4.13 -6.94
C ALA A 22 -2.55 -5.16 -7.95
N TYR A 23 -1.45 -4.86 -8.64
CA TYR A 23 -0.79 -5.79 -9.55
C TYR A 23 -0.13 -6.95 -8.80
N LEU A 24 0.64 -6.67 -7.74
CA LEU A 24 1.30 -7.71 -6.93
C LEU A 24 0.33 -8.64 -6.20
N ARG A 25 -0.88 -8.17 -5.89
CA ARG A 25 -1.97 -9.02 -5.38
C ARG A 25 -2.47 -10.02 -6.42
N LYS A 26 -2.44 -9.67 -7.71
CA LYS A 26 -2.82 -10.56 -8.82
C LYS A 26 -1.66 -11.48 -9.22
N VAL A 27 -0.44 -10.94 -9.20
CA VAL A 27 0.80 -11.61 -9.64
C VAL A 27 1.85 -11.49 -8.52
N PRO A 28 1.78 -12.33 -7.48
CA PRO A 28 2.76 -12.31 -6.40
C PRO A 28 4.14 -12.77 -6.91
N GLY A 29 5.20 -12.11 -6.46
CA GLY A 29 6.56 -12.42 -6.88
C GLY A 29 6.95 -11.84 -8.24
N ALA A 30 6.22 -10.81 -8.71
CA ALA A 30 6.55 -10.11 -9.93
C ALA A 30 7.89 -9.37 -9.81
N SER A 31 8.59 -9.29 -10.95
CA SER A 31 9.81 -8.49 -11.08
C SER A 31 9.45 -7.03 -11.40
N PRO A 32 10.33 -6.06 -11.10
CA PRO A 32 10.06 -4.66 -11.45
C PRO A 32 9.87 -4.43 -12.96
N LYS A 33 10.33 -5.35 -13.82
CA LYS A 33 10.06 -5.34 -15.27
C LYS A 33 8.59 -5.60 -15.59
N GLU A 34 8.03 -6.64 -14.99
CA GLU A 34 6.64 -7.05 -15.23
C GLU A 34 5.68 -5.97 -14.71
N ILE A 35 6.03 -5.36 -13.58
CA ILE A 35 5.26 -4.26 -12.99
C ILE A 35 5.32 -3.03 -13.90
N SER A 36 6.51 -2.66 -14.41
CA SER A 36 6.64 -1.51 -15.33
C SER A 36 5.87 -1.73 -16.63
N ASP A 37 5.93 -2.94 -17.19
CA ASP A 37 5.19 -3.31 -18.41
C ASP A 37 3.67 -3.21 -18.20
N ALA A 38 3.18 -3.74 -17.07
CA ALA A 38 1.77 -3.71 -16.74
C ALA A 38 1.23 -2.30 -16.41
N LEU A 39 2.07 -1.43 -15.84
CA LEU A 39 1.69 -0.05 -15.50
C LEU A 39 1.95 0.94 -16.66
N GLY A 40 2.75 0.55 -17.66
CA GLY A 40 3.20 1.45 -18.72
C GLY A 40 4.18 2.53 -18.24
N GLU A 41 4.83 2.30 -17.10
CA GLU A 41 5.71 3.26 -16.42
C GLU A 41 7.19 2.93 -16.65
N ASP A 42 8.06 3.89 -16.39
CA ASP A 42 9.50 3.67 -16.48
C ASP A 42 10.00 2.67 -15.41
N ARG A 43 10.87 1.74 -15.83
CA ARG A 43 11.40 0.67 -14.97
C ARG A 43 12.24 1.19 -13.80
N GLU A 44 13.04 2.23 -14.01
CA GLU A 44 13.84 2.85 -12.95
C GLU A 44 12.92 3.54 -11.92
N SER A 45 11.88 4.23 -12.39
CA SER A 45 10.85 4.85 -11.54
C SER A 45 10.13 3.81 -10.69
N VAL A 46 9.68 2.71 -11.30
CA VAL A 46 9.03 1.59 -10.58
C VAL A 46 9.98 0.96 -9.57
N ARG A 47 11.25 0.72 -9.92
CA ARG A 47 12.23 0.15 -9.00
C ARG A 47 12.48 1.05 -7.79
N LYS A 48 12.63 2.37 -7.99
CA LYS A 48 12.79 3.33 -6.88
C LYS A 48 11.55 3.35 -5.99
N THR A 49 10.37 3.34 -6.60
CA THR A 49 9.08 3.29 -5.88
C THR A 49 8.98 2.00 -5.06
N CYS A 50 9.20 0.82 -5.65
CA CYS A 50 9.17 -0.45 -4.93
C CYS A 50 10.22 -0.53 -3.82
N THR A 51 11.40 0.08 -4.01
CA THR A 51 12.45 0.13 -2.98
C THR A 51 12.04 1.01 -1.80
N ARG A 52 11.43 2.19 -2.05
CA ARG A 52 10.86 3.02 -0.97
C ARG A 52 9.70 2.33 -0.27
N MET A 53 8.79 1.69 -1.01
CA MET A 53 7.68 0.93 -0.42
C MET A 53 8.17 -0.23 0.44
N ALA A 54 9.22 -0.93 0.02
CA ALA A 54 9.82 -1.99 0.83
C ALA A 54 10.51 -1.45 2.08
N ALA A 55 11.10 -0.25 2.02
CA ALA A 55 11.64 0.43 3.20
C ALA A 55 10.55 0.93 4.16
N ASP A 56 9.36 1.21 3.65
CA ASP A 56 8.17 1.63 4.39
C ASP A 56 7.32 0.45 4.91
N ASP A 57 7.85 -0.78 4.81
CA ASP A 57 7.16 -2.05 5.16
C ASP A 57 5.87 -2.33 4.36
N GLN A 58 5.61 -1.54 3.30
CA GLN A 58 4.44 -1.70 2.42
C GLN A 58 4.60 -2.82 1.39
N LEU A 59 5.82 -3.33 1.17
CA LEU A 59 6.10 -4.43 0.25
C LEU A 59 7.18 -5.33 0.82
N ARG A 60 7.06 -6.64 0.56
CA ARG A 60 8.11 -7.59 0.91
C ARG A 60 9.05 -7.80 -0.28
N ARG A 61 10.33 -7.53 -0.07
CA ARG A 61 11.38 -7.74 -1.08
C ARG A 61 12.17 -9.00 -0.75
N THR A 62 12.33 -9.88 -1.74
CA THR A 62 13.22 -11.04 -1.63
C THR A 62 14.66 -10.70 -2.03
N PRO A 63 15.66 -11.45 -1.54
CA PRO A 63 17.05 -11.30 -1.99
C PRO A 63 17.22 -11.52 -3.50
N ALA A 64 16.31 -12.28 -4.13
CA ALA A 64 16.24 -12.48 -5.58
C ALA A 64 15.68 -11.26 -6.37
N GLY A 65 15.35 -10.15 -5.69
CA GLY A 65 14.83 -8.93 -6.34
C GLY A 65 13.38 -9.03 -6.81
N ARG A 66 12.61 -9.99 -6.27
CA ARG A 66 11.16 -10.11 -6.51
C ARG A 66 10.39 -9.44 -5.39
N TYR A 67 9.27 -8.82 -5.74
CA TYR A 67 8.39 -8.14 -4.81
C TYR A 67 7.13 -8.95 -4.57
N TYR A 68 6.67 -8.91 -3.33
CA TYR A 68 5.45 -9.57 -2.88
C TYR A 68 4.56 -8.53 -2.21
N PRO A 69 3.23 -8.68 -2.32
CA PRO A 69 2.32 -7.85 -1.54
C PRO A 69 2.66 -8.04 -0.05
N PRO A 70 2.45 -7.00 0.79
CA PRO A 70 2.63 -7.18 2.22
C PRO A 70 1.69 -8.31 2.64
N GLU A 71 2.18 -9.21 3.49
CA GLU A 71 1.32 -10.20 4.15
C GLU A 71 0.12 -9.41 4.64
N ARG A 72 -1.09 -9.75 4.22
CA ARG A 72 -2.27 -9.10 4.77
C ARG A 72 -2.22 -9.48 6.26
N THR A 73 -1.73 -8.58 7.11
CA THR A 73 -2.08 -8.58 8.53
C THR A 73 -3.54 -8.16 8.58
N GLU A 74 -4.40 -9.04 8.07
CA GLU A 74 -5.57 -9.42 8.83
C GLU A 74 -4.99 -9.77 10.18
N THR A 75 -5.01 -8.82 11.09
CA THR A 75 -5.28 -9.15 12.47
C THR A 75 -6.79 -9.44 12.45
N PRO A 76 -7.26 -10.69 12.21
CA PRO A 76 -8.64 -11.00 12.49
C PRO A 76 -8.81 -10.81 14.00
N GLY A 77 -9.43 -9.70 14.40
CA GLY A 77 -9.93 -9.56 15.76
C GLY A 77 -9.24 -8.53 16.66
N LEU A 78 -8.70 -7.43 16.13
CA LEU A 78 -8.47 -6.23 16.95
C LEU A 78 -9.04 -4.97 16.28
N TRP A 79 -10.33 -5.03 15.92
CA TRP A 79 -11.15 -3.95 16.45
C TRP A 79 -11.00 -4.05 17.97
N PRO A 80 -10.65 -3.00 18.73
CA PRO A 80 -11.25 -2.93 20.05
C PRO A 80 -12.73 -2.98 19.71
N ALA A 81 -13.38 -4.11 19.99
CA ALA A 81 -14.82 -4.13 20.14
C ALA A 81 -15.07 -2.91 21.01
N VAL A 82 -15.65 -1.84 20.44
CA VAL A 82 -16.19 -0.78 21.27
C VAL A 82 -17.10 -1.57 22.22
N PRO A 83 -16.76 -1.69 23.52
CA PRO A 83 -17.62 -2.44 24.42
C PRO A 83 -18.95 -1.72 24.29
N GLY A 84 -19.95 -2.46 23.80
CA GLY A 84 -21.17 -1.88 23.27
C GLY A 84 -21.60 -0.74 24.17
N VAL A 85 -21.75 0.46 23.60
CA VAL A 85 -22.40 1.54 24.34
C VAL A 85 -23.67 0.89 24.90
N PRO A 86 -23.83 0.76 26.23
CA PRO A 86 -25.05 0.18 26.75
C PRO A 86 -26.15 1.08 26.19
N PRO A 87 -27.20 0.52 25.54
CA PRO A 87 -28.36 1.34 25.29
C PRO A 87 -28.78 1.80 26.68
N SER A 88 -28.72 3.11 26.93
CA SER A 88 -29.39 3.73 28.06
C SER A 88 -30.90 3.58 27.85
N GLN A 89 -31.39 2.34 27.90
CA GLN A 89 -32.67 2.00 28.49
C GLN A 89 -32.38 2.08 30.00
N THR A 90 -33.12 2.77 30.83
CA THR A 90 -34.53 3.20 30.84
C THR A 90 -34.64 4.06 32.13
N PRO A 91 -35.78 4.21 32.82
CA PRO A 91 -37.13 4.66 32.48
C PRO A 91 -37.58 5.83 33.41
N THR A 92 -38.84 6.24 33.26
CA THR A 92 -39.69 7.05 34.17
C THR A 92 -39.67 8.57 33.97
#